data_AF-A0A238XEG3-F1
#
_entry.id   AF-A0A238XEG3-F1
#
_cell.length_a   1.000
_cell.length_b   1.000
_cell.length_c   1.000
_cell.angle_alpha   90.00
_cell.angle_beta   90.00
_cell.angle_gamma   90.00
#
_symmetry.space_group_name_H-M   'P 1'
#
loop_
_entity.id
_entity.type
_entity.pdbx_description
1 polymer ?
#
loop_
_entity_poly.entity_id
_entity_poly.type
_entity_poly.pdbx_seq_one_letter_code
_entity_poly.pdbx_strand_id
1 'polypeptide(L)'
;MRIGLLGGSFDPAHEGHVNISRAAMRRFRLDRVWWLVSPGNPLKARGPAPVADRIAHARQMLADPHMVATDIETRLGTRMTADTIAGLLGIFPGVRFVWLMGSDNLVQFHRWDRWRDIAASLPIGVLARPGSQTAARHSVAGRAMARARLPLSRAGTLATREPPAWVLVNLPMSPQSSTALRQSLGAG
;
A
#
# COMPACT_ATOMS: atom_id res chain seq x y z
N MET A 1 15.21 -10.11 -4.83
CA MET A 1 14.60 -9.44 -3.67
C MET A 1 13.14 -9.09 -3.98
N ARG A 2 12.24 -9.20 -3.00
CA ARG A 2 10.79 -8.95 -3.09
C ARG A 2 10.41 -7.84 -2.12
N ILE A 3 9.83 -6.75 -2.62
CA ILE A 3 9.51 -5.57 -1.82
C ILE A 3 8.02 -5.24 -1.96
N GLY A 4 7.31 -5.14 -0.85
CA GLY A 4 5.96 -4.60 -0.81
C GLY A 4 5.98 -3.07 -0.74
N LEU A 5 5.22 -2.40 -1.58
CA LEU A 5 5.04 -0.95 -1.59
C LEU A 5 3.72 -0.59 -0.93
N LEU A 6 3.75 0.03 0.26
CA LEU A 6 2.57 0.49 0.97
C LEU A 6 2.51 2.03 0.90
N GLY A 7 1.70 2.55 0.00
CA GLY A 7 1.46 4.00 -0.12
C GLY A 7 0.46 4.50 0.91
N GLY A 8 0.71 5.69 1.47
CA GLY A 8 -0.19 6.31 2.42
C GLY A 8 0.25 7.71 2.85
N SER A 9 -0.67 8.45 3.48
CA SER A 9 -0.29 9.72 4.12
C SER A 9 0.48 9.48 5.41
N PHE A 10 0.24 8.39 6.14
CA PHE A 10 0.89 8.11 7.44
C PHE A 10 0.84 9.32 8.39
N ASP A 11 -0.36 9.87 8.57
CA ASP A 11 -0.58 11.13 9.29
C ASP A 11 -1.57 10.97 10.46
N PRO A 12 -1.15 10.39 11.60
CA PRO A 12 0.15 9.75 11.83
C PRO A 12 0.17 8.28 11.39
N ALA A 13 1.38 7.75 11.21
CA ALA A 13 1.62 6.30 11.21
C ALA A 13 1.19 5.68 12.55
N HIS A 14 0.84 4.40 12.57
CA HIS A 14 0.31 3.73 13.76
C HIS A 14 0.42 2.20 13.66
N GLU A 15 0.15 1.46 14.73
CA GLU A 15 0.38 0.00 14.81
C GLU A 15 -0.41 -0.76 13.74
N GLY A 16 -1.60 -0.30 13.38
CA GLY A 16 -2.35 -0.83 12.24
C GLY A 16 -1.54 -0.91 10.92
N HIS A 17 -0.73 0.10 10.59
CA HIS A 17 0.16 0.06 9.42
C HIS A 17 1.27 -1.00 9.58
N VAL A 18 1.83 -1.12 10.79
CA VAL A 18 2.85 -2.13 11.12
C VAL A 18 2.27 -3.54 10.98
N ASN A 19 1.08 -3.77 11.54
CA ASN A 19 0.39 -5.05 11.49
C ASN A 19 0.02 -5.47 10.06
N ILE A 20 -0.44 -4.53 9.23
CA ILE A 20 -0.67 -4.74 7.80
C ILE A 20 0.64 -5.15 7.10
N SER A 21 1.73 -4.45 7.39
CA SER A 21 3.05 -4.71 6.79
C SER A 21 3.58 -6.09 7.17
N ARG A 22 3.53 -6.45 8.47
CA ARG A 22 3.92 -7.78 8.98
C ARG A 22 3.09 -8.89 8.31
N ALA A 23 1.79 -8.68 8.17
CA ALA A 23 0.91 -9.64 7.52
C ALA A 23 1.22 -9.78 6.03
N ALA A 24 1.46 -8.68 5.32
CA ALA A 24 1.85 -8.68 3.92
C ALA A 24 3.17 -9.44 3.69
N MET A 25 4.18 -9.18 4.52
CA MET A 25 5.48 -9.88 4.45
C MET A 25 5.30 -11.39 4.55
N ARG A 26 4.57 -11.86 5.57
CA ARG A 26 4.32 -13.31 5.74
C ARG A 26 3.52 -13.90 4.59
N ARG A 27 2.43 -13.25 4.18
CA ARG A 27 1.46 -13.82 3.23
C ARG A 27 1.96 -13.80 1.79
N PHE A 28 2.75 -12.80 1.42
CA PHE A 28 3.30 -12.64 0.07
C PHE A 28 4.78 -13.01 -0.02
N ARG A 29 5.39 -13.50 1.08
CA ARG A 29 6.81 -13.87 1.19
C ARG A 29 7.74 -12.73 0.76
N LEU A 30 7.44 -11.51 1.24
CA LEU A 30 8.25 -10.32 0.94
C LEU A 30 9.49 -10.31 1.83
N ASP A 31 10.60 -9.85 1.27
CA ASP A 31 11.84 -9.65 2.00
C ASP A 31 11.79 -8.32 2.76
N ARG A 32 11.10 -7.31 2.20
CA ARG A 32 10.93 -5.96 2.79
C ARG A 32 9.57 -5.36 2.50
N VAL A 33 9.17 -4.38 3.30
CA VAL A 33 8.04 -3.48 3.01
C VAL A 33 8.51 -2.04 3.08
N TRP A 34 8.19 -1.26 2.06
CA TRP A 34 8.46 0.17 2.00
C TRP A 34 7.17 0.94 2.23
N TRP A 35 7.17 1.82 3.21
CA TRP A 35 6.13 2.82 3.40
C TRP A 35 6.49 4.03 2.54
N LEU A 36 5.69 4.24 1.50
CA LEU A 36 5.83 5.39 0.61
C LEU A 36 5.03 6.54 1.22
N VAL A 37 5.72 7.42 1.94
CA VAL A 37 5.09 8.54 2.62
C VAL A 37 4.78 9.62 1.60
N SER A 38 3.51 9.73 1.24
CA SER A 38 3.07 10.60 0.15
C SER A 38 3.27 12.09 0.48
N PRO A 39 3.63 12.94 -0.51
CA PRO A 39 3.64 14.40 -0.33
C PRO A 39 2.24 14.99 -0.05
N GLY A 40 1.17 14.21 -0.21
CA GLY A 40 -0.21 14.63 0.05
C GLY A 40 -0.91 15.14 -1.21
N ASN A 41 -2.25 15.24 -1.13
CA ASN A 41 -3.06 15.76 -2.22
C ASN A 41 -3.07 17.30 -2.15
N PRO A 42 -2.54 18.01 -3.17
CA PRO A 42 -2.53 19.48 -3.20
C PRO A 42 -3.92 20.11 -3.25
N LEU A 43 -4.95 19.36 -3.63
CA LEU A 43 -6.33 19.84 -3.73
C LEU A 43 -7.05 19.90 -2.37
N LYS A 44 -6.42 19.46 -1.27
CA LYS A 44 -7.01 19.53 0.07
C LYS A 44 -6.65 20.86 0.74
N ALA A 45 -7.67 21.54 1.29
CA ALA A 45 -7.50 22.83 2.00
C ALA A 45 -6.53 22.75 3.19
N ARG A 46 -6.47 21.60 3.88
CA ARG A 46 -5.47 21.30 4.91
C ARG A 46 -4.70 20.06 4.49
N GLY A 47 -3.41 20.26 4.17
CA GLY A 47 -2.48 19.17 3.89
C GLY A 47 -2.12 18.39 5.17
N PRO A 48 -1.53 17.18 5.02
CA PRO A 48 -0.96 16.47 6.16
C PRO A 48 0.21 17.28 6.76
N ALA A 49 0.72 16.85 7.91
CA ALA A 49 1.98 17.37 8.44
C ALA A 49 3.13 17.27 7.39
N PRO A 50 4.21 18.05 7.51
CA PRO A 50 5.35 17.96 6.60
C PRO A 50 5.84 16.52 6.39
N VAL A 51 6.28 16.19 5.17
CA VAL A 51 6.76 14.83 4.84
C VAL A 51 7.87 14.38 5.78
N ALA A 52 8.81 15.27 6.12
CA ALA A 52 9.92 14.98 7.01
C ALA A 52 9.44 14.55 8.41
N ASP A 53 8.47 15.25 8.98
CA ASP A 53 7.91 14.94 10.31
C ASP A 53 7.18 13.59 10.30
N ARG A 54 6.42 13.33 9.24
CA ARG A 54 5.72 12.04 9.06
C ARG A 54 6.68 10.88 8.84
N ILE A 55 7.78 11.10 8.11
CA ILE A 55 8.86 10.11 7.97
C ILE A 55 9.53 9.83 9.31
N ALA A 56 9.84 10.88 10.09
CA ALA A 56 10.45 10.73 11.41
C ALA A 56 9.52 9.93 12.35
N HIS A 57 8.23 10.26 12.37
CA HIS A 57 7.24 9.54 13.15
C HIS A 57 7.05 8.10 12.67
N ALA A 58 6.99 7.86 11.35
CA ALA A 58 6.92 6.52 10.80
C ALA A 58 8.14 5.67 11.20
N ARG A 59 9.35 6.23 11.19
CA ARG A 59 10.57 5.53 11.61
C ARG A 59 10.52 5.11 13.08
N GLN A 60 9.93 5.92 13.96
CA GLN A 60 9.76 5.56 15.38
C GLN A 60 8.85 4.33 15.56
N MET A 61 7.89 4.12 14.64
CA MET A 61 7.01 2.94 14.66
C MET A 61 7.67 1.68 14.08
N LEU A 62 8.73 1.81 13.29
CA LEU A 62 9.34 0.73 12.52
C LEU A 62 10.57 0.13 13.24
N ALA A 63 10.31 -0.70 14.25
CA ALA A 63 11.37 -1.45 14.94
C ALA A 63 11.99 -2.59 14.10
N ASP A 64 11.28 -3.07 13.06
CA ASP A 64 11.76 -4.14 12.17
C ASP A 64 12.58 -3.55 11.00
N PRO A 65 13.87 -3.89 10.85
CA PRO A 65 14.74 -3.34 9.81
C PRO A 65 14.33 -3.76 8.37
N HIS A 66 13.41 -4.70 8.22
CA HIS A 66 12.84 -5.07 6.94
C HIS A 66 11.69 -4.12 6.51
N MET A 67 11.24 -3.25 7.40
CA MET A 67 10.25 -2.21 7.11
C MET A 67 10.94 -0.85 7.04
N VAL A 68 10.75 -0.13 5.94
CA VAL A 68 11.46 1.12 5.66
C VAL A 68 10.47 2.22 5.32
N ALA A 69 10.50 3.33 6.05
CA ALA A 69 9.79 4.55 5.65
C ALA A 69 10.66 5.38 4.71
N THR A 70 10.11 5.77 3.55
CA THR A 70 10.82 6.51 2.53
C THR A 70 9.99 7.65 1.91
N ASP A 71 10.70 8.72 1.59
CA ASP A 71 10.27 9.91 0.86
C ASP A 71 10.57 9.80 -0.65
N ILE A 72 10.69 8.58 -1.18
CA ILE A 72 11.11 8.34 -2.57
C ILE A 72 10.25 9.11 -3.58
N GLU A 73 8.95 9.30 -3.31
CA GLU A 73 8.07 10.10 -4.16
C GLU A 73 8.54 11.57 -4.25
N THR A 74 8.95 12.16 -3.13
CA THR A 74 9.56 13.50 -3.11
C THR A 74 10.86 13.55 -3.89
N ARG A 75 11.73 12.54 -3.72
CA ARG A 75 13.04 12.47 -4.42
C ARG A 75 12.91 12.26 -5.92
N LEU A 76 11.90 11.52 -6.35
CA LEU A 76 11.58 11.31 -7.77
C LEU A 76 10.74 12.45 -8.37
N GLY A 77 10.25 13.38 -7.54
CA GLY A 77 9.33 14.43 -7.98
C GLY A 77 7.96 13.89 -8.43
N THR A 78 7.58 12.69 -8.00
CA THR A 78 6.32 12.04 -8.40
C THR A 78 5.22 12.32 -7.39
N ARG A 79 3.98 12.39 -7.90
CA ARG A 79 2.77 12.50 -7.08
C ARG A 79 1.77 11.39 -7.38
N MET A 80 1.74 10.93 -8.63
CA MET A 80 0.86 9.84 -9.05
C MET A 80 1.55 8.51 -8.82
N THR A 81 0.80 7.54 -8.30
CA THR A 81 1.31 6.20 -8.03
C THR A 81 1.87 5.52 -9.29
N ALA A 82 1.27 5.75 -10.45
CA ALA A 82 1.75 5.23 -11.73
C ALA A 82 3.18 5.72 -12.05
N ASP A 83 3.47 7.00 -11.86
CA ASP A 83 4.80 7.58 -12.11
C ASP A 83 5.82 7.09 -11.08
N THR A 84 5.42 7.02 -9.80
CA THR A 84 6.27 6.44 -8.74
C THR A 84 6.67 5.00 -9.07
N ILE A 85 5.71 4.19 -9.53
CA ILE A 85 5.95 2.79 -9.92
C ILE A 85 6.89 2.72 -11.13
N ALA A 86 6.65 3.50 -12.17
CA ALA A 86 7.51 3.53 -13.35
C ALA A 86 8.96 3.89 -12.99
N GLY A 87 9.14 4.93 -12.16
CA GLY A 87 10.47 5.33 -11.67
C GLY A 87 11.15 4.23 -10.85
N LEU A 88 10.43 3.58 -9.93
CA LEU A 88 10.97 2.49 -9.12
C LEU A 88 11.39 1.27 -9.96
N LEU A 89 10.57 0.89 -10.95
CA LEU A 89 10.89 -0.23 -11.85
C LEU A 89 12.12 0.07 -12.71
N GLY A 90 12.31 1.31 -13.15
CA GLY A 90 13.49 1.74 -13.89
C GLY A 90 14.77 1.76 -13.04
N ILE A 91 14.69 2.23 -11.80
CA ILE A 91 15.85 2.33 -10.89
C ILE A 91 16.25 0.96 -10.34
N PHE A 92 15.29 0.05 -10.14
CA PHE A 92 15.51 -1.24 -9.49
C PHE A 92 15.04 -2.43 -10.36
N PRO A 93 15.64 -2.67 -11.54
CA PRO A 93 15.16 -3.69 -12.49
C PRO A 93 15.24 -5.13 -11.95
N GLY A 94 16.11 -5.42 -10.97
CA GLY A 94 16.23 -6.74 -10.32
C GLY A 94 15.28 -6.97 -9.13
N VAL A 95 14.48 -5.96 -8.76
CA VAL A 95 13.58 -6.04 -7.61
C VAL A 95 12.17 -6.39 -8.06
N ARG A 96 11.56 -7.35 -7.36
CA ARG A 96 10.17 -7.73 -7.57
C ARG A 96 9.27 -6.93 -6.64
N PHE A 97 8.62 -5.91 -7.17
CA PHE A 97 7.69 -5.09 -6.39
C PHE A 97 6.29 -5.70 -6.34
N VAL A 98 5.61 -5.49 -5.22
CA VAL A 98 4.19 -5.80 -5.02
C VAL A 98 3.51 -4.58 -4.44
N TRP A 99 2.44 -4.08 -5.04
CA TRP A 99 1.68 -2.96 -4.49
C TRP A 99 0.78 -3.49 -3.38
N LEU A 100 0.86 -2.89 -2.19
CA LEU A 100 0.06 -3.25 -1.03
C LEU A 100 -1.04 -2.21 -0.84
N MET A 101 -2.29 -2.66 -0.76
CA MET A 101 -3.42 -1.78 -0.50
C MET A 101 -4.51 -2.45 0.33
N GLY A 102 -5.31 -1.64 1.01
CA GLY A 102 -6.54 -2.11 1.65
C GLY A 102 -7.63 -2.49 0.64
N SER A 103 -8.59 -3.31 1.07
CA SER A 103 -9.80 -3.62 0.27
C SER A 103 -10.61 -2.39 -0.11
N ASP A 104 -10.65 -1.38 0.76
CA ASP A 104 -11.28 -0.07 0.55
C ASP A 104 -10.61 0.70 -0.58
N ASN A 105 -9.27 0.67 -0.65
CA ASN A 105 -8.53 1.22 -1.79
C ASN A 105 -8.88 0.47 -3.08
N LEU A 106 -9.00 -0.87 -3.06
CA LEU A 106 -9.40 -1.62 -4.26
C LEU A 106 -10.80 -1.23 -4.77
N VAL A 107 -11.73 -0.88 -3.87
CA VAL A 107 -13.05 -0.39 -4.27
C VAL A 107 -12.94 0.91 -5.10
N GLN A 108 -12.08 1.82 -4.65
CA GLN A 108 -11.88 3.13 -5.28
C GLN A 108 -10.79 3.13 -6.36
N PHE A 109 -10.06 2.02 -6.54
CA PHE A 109 -8.83 1.97 -7.36
C PHE A 109 -9.06 2.37 -8.82
N HIS A 110 -10.24 2.10 -9.37
CA HIS A 110 -10.64 2.51 -10.72
C HIS A 110 -10.66 4.04 -10.94
N ARG A 111 -10.60 4.83 -9.86
CA ARG A 111 -10.53 6.30 -9.86
C ARG A 111 -9.10 6.83 -9.81
N TRP A 112 -8.11 5.96 -9.62
CA TRP A 112 -6.71 6.37 -9.59
C TRP A 112 -6.24 6.69 -11.00
N ASP A 113 -5.37 7.69 -11.13
CA ASP A 113 -4.73 8.01 -12.39
C ASP A 113 -4.04 6.77 -12.96
N ARG A 114 -4.31 6.46 -14.24
CA ARG A 114 -3.74 5.30 -14.95
C ARG A 114 -3.76 3.99 -14.14
N TRP A 115 -4.86 3.71 -13.43
CA TRP A 115 -4.96 2.52 -12.57
C TRP A 115 -4.75 1.20 -13.33
N ARG A 116 -5.08 1.15 -14.62
CA ARG A 116 -4.82 -0.03 -15.47
C ARG A 116 -3.34 -0.23 -15.73
N ASP A 117 -2.59 0.85 -15.93
CA ASP A 117 -1.14 0.81 -16.13
C ASP A 117 -0.46 0.37 -14.84
N ILE A 118 -0.93 0.87 -13.67
CA ILE A 118 -0.49 0.36 -12.36
C ILE A 118 -0.71 -1.15 -12.27
N ALA A 119 -1.92 -1.63 -12.58
CA ALA A 119 -2.26 -3.05 -12.51
C ALA A 119 -1.46 -3.91 -13.50
N ALA A 120 -1.10 -3.37 -14.66
CA ALA A 120 -0.28 -4.02 -15.67
C ALA A 120 1.22 -3.95 -15.37
N SER A 121 1.66 -3.08 -14.44
CA SER A 121 3.09 -2.87 -14.16
C SER A 121 3.62 -3.80 -13.07
N LEU A 122 2.80 -4.18 -12.08
CA LEU A 122 3.23 -5.03 -10.97
C LEU A 122 2.06 -5.74 -10.25
N PRO A 123 2.32 -6.86 -9.55
CA PRO A 123 1.30 -7.60 -8.80
C PRO A 123 0.72 -6.83 -7.58
N ILE A 124 -0.57 -7.00 -7.30
CA ILE A 124 -1.26 -6.27 -6.22
C ILE A 124 -1.65 -7.22 -5.07
N GLY A 125 -1.16 -6.92 -3.87
CA GLY A 125 -1.55 -7.55 -2.61
C GLY A 125 -2.64 -6.74 -1.90
N VAL A 126 -3.87 -7.26 -1.89
CA VAL A 126 -5.02 -6.60 -1.26
C VAL A 126 -5.26 -7.18 0.12
N LEU A 127 -5.20 -6.33 1.14
CA LEU A 127 -5.41 -6.72 2.53
C LEU A 127 -6.80 -6.27 3.00
N ALA A 128 -7.70 -7.22 3.21
CA ALA A 128 -9.08 -6.96 3.57
C ALA A 128 -9.32 -7.11 5.06
N ARG A 129 -10.04 -6.16 5.65
CA ARG A 129 -10.60 -6.29 7.00
C ARG A 129 -11.85 -7.19 6.97
N PRO A 130 -12.28 -7.74 8.12
CA PRO A 130 -13.55 -8.46 8.20
C PRO A 130 -14.71 -7.60 7.67
N GLY A 131 -15.59 -8.21 6.87
CA GLY A 131 -16.74 -7.53 6.24
C GLY A 131 -16.48 -6.80 4.91
N SER A 132 -15.23 -6.51 4.53
CA SER A 132 -14.96 -5.69 3.33
C SER A 132 -14.63 -6.48 2.05
N GLN A 133 -14.60 -7.81 2.11
CA GLN A 133 -14.11 -8.66 1.02
C GLN A 133 -15.00 -8.65 -0.21
N THR A 134 -16.31 -8.75 0.00
CA THR A 134 -17.32 -8.82 -1.06
C THR A 134 -17.28 -7.54 -1.89
N ALA A 135 -17.32 -6.38 -1.23
CA ALA A 135 -17.24 -5.08 -1.90
C ALA A 135 -15.97 -4.94 -2.76
N ALA A 136 -14.81 -5.37 -2.24
CA ALA A 136 -13.55 -5.37 -2.98
C ALA A 136 -13.60 -6.27 -4.22
N ARG A 137 -14.10 -7.50 -4.11
CA ARG A 137 -14.19 -8.45 -5.25
C ARG A 137 -15.14 -7.97 -6.34
N HIS A 138 -16.24 -7.34 -5.94
CA HIS A 138 -17.24 -6.84 -6.86
C HIS A 138 -17.00 -5.37 -7.27
N SER A 139 -15.88 -4.74 -6.90
CA SER A 139 -15.58 -3.39 -7.37
C SER A 139 -15.32 -3.35 -8.87
N VAL A 140 -15.32 -2.15 -9.46
CA VAL A 140 -14.98 -1.97 -10.89
C VAL A 140 -13.63 -2.60 -11.21
N ALA A 141 -12.61 -2.30 -10.41
CA ALA A 141 -11.28 -2.87 -10.57
C ALA A 141 -11.23 -4.38 -10.28
N GLY A 142 -11.92 -4.84 -9.23
CA GLY A 142 -12.00 -6.26 -8.89
C GLY A 142 -12.62 -7.12 -10.00
N ARG A 143 -13.69 -6.62 -10.65
CA ARG A 143 -14.32 -7.26 -11.81
C ARG A 143 -13.44 -7.21 -13.05
N ALA A 144 -12.86 -6.05 -13.36
CA ALA A 144 -11.98 -5.88 -14.51
C ALA A 144 -10.75 -6.81 -14.45
N MET A 145 -10.22 -7.06 -13.25
CA MET A 145 -9.08 -7.95 -13.02
C MET A 145 -9.49 -9.35 -12.55
N ALA A 146 -10.75 -9.77 -12.71
CA ALA A 146 -11.25 -11.02 -12.12
C ALA A 146 -10.46 -12.26 -12.57
N ARG A 147 -10.04 -12.31 -13.85
CA ARG A 147 -9.25 -13.41 -14.43
C ARG A 147 -7.80 -13.45 -13.92
N ALA A 148 -7.27 -12.31 -13.50
CA ALA A 148 -5.93 -12.15 -12.93
C ALA A 148 -5.86 -12.48 -11.43
N ARG A 149 -7.00 -12.80 -10.81
CA ARG A 149 -7.07 -13.03 -9.36
C ARG A 149 -6.58 -14.42 -9.02
N LEU A 150 -5.58 -14.50 -8.17
CA LEU A 150 -5.06 -15.75 -7.65
C LEU A 150 -5.81 -16.19 -6.38
N PRO A 151 -5.94 -17.51 -6.15
CA PRO A 151 -6.46 -18.02 -4.89
C PRO A 151 -5.50 -17.72 -3.74
N LEU A 152 -6.03 -17.64 -2.51
CA LEU A 152 -5.25 -17.35 -1.30
C LEU A 152 -4.10 -18.35 -1.08
N SER A 153 -4.29 -19.61 -1.45
CA SER A 153 -3.25 -20.65 -1.39
C SER A 153 -2.00 -20.32 -2.24
N ARG A 154 -2.13 -19.44 -3.23
CA ARG A 154 -1.02 -18.99 -4.08
C ARG A 154 -0.46 -17.62 -3.68
N ALA A 155 -0.89 -17.04 -2.55
CA ALA A 155 -0.43 -15.74 -2.07
C ALA A 155 1.09 -15.61 -1.99
N GLY A 156 1.78 -16.64 -1.50
CA GLY A 156 3.24 -16.64 -1.38
C GLY A 156 4.00 -16.63 -2.71
N THR A 157 3.31 -16.81 -3.85
CA THR A 157 3.90 -16.71 -5.19
C THR A 157 3.63 -15.36 -5.87
N LEU A 158 2.86 -14.47 -5.23
CA LEU A 158 2.37 -13.24 -5.87
C LEU A 158 3.49 -12.39 -6.47
N ALA A 159 4.58 -12.19 -5.73
CA ALA A 159 5.71 -11.37 -6.16
C ALA A 159 6.44 -11.88 -7.43
N THR A 160 6.23 -13.13 -7.84
CA THR A 160 6.87 -13.73 -9.03
C THR A 160 5.89 -13.94 -10.18
N ARG A 161 4.69 -13.36 -10.10
CA ARG A 161 3.68 -13.49 -11.15
C ARG A 161 3.80 -12.34 -12.13
N GLU A 162 3.50 -12.62 -13.39
CA GLU A 162 3.36 -11.58 -14.39
C GLU A 162 2.09 -10.76 -14.10
N PRO A 163 2.19 -9.42 -14.07
CA PRO A 163 1.03 -8.57 -13.97
C PRO A 163 0.17 -8.59 -15.26
N PRO A 164 -1.16 -8.37 -15.16
CA PRO A 164 -1.89 -8.17 -13.92
C PRO A 164 -2.02 -9.48 -13.13
N ALA A 165 -1.72 -9.41 -11.83
CA ALA A 165 -1.88 -10.50 -10.89
C ALA A 165 -2.22 -9.92 -9.53
N TRP A 166 -3.22 -10.47 -8.84
CA TRP A 166 -3.57 -9.97 -7.51
C TRP A 166 -4.14 -11.04 -6.60
N VAL A 167 -3.98 -10.83 -5.30
CA VAL A 167 -4.51 -11.72 -4.25
C VAL A 167 -5.22 -10.86 -3.21
N LEU A 168 -6.39 -11.32 -2.76
CA LEU A 168 -7.07 -10.77 -1.61
C LEU A 168 -6.84 -11.64 -0.37
N VAL A 169 -6.29 -11.03 0.67
CA VAL A 169 -5.93 -11.67 1.93
C VAL A 169 -6.73 -11.08 3.08
N ASN A 170 -7.30 -11.93 3.92
CA ASN A 170 -8.02 -11.50 5.12
C ASN A 170 -7.04 -11.23 6.27
N LEU A 171 -7.22 -10.08 6.91
CA LEU A 171 -6.56 -9.68 8.14
C LEU A 171 -7.45 -9.92 9.36
N PRO A 172 -6.87 -10.19 10.54
CA PRO A 172 -7.61 -10.14 11.80
C PRO A 172 -8.13 -8.72 12.08
N MET A 173 -9.11 -8.60 12.97
CA MET A 173 -9.59 -7.28 13.42
C MET A 173 -8.48 -6.49 14.10
N SER A 174 -8.42 -5.19 13.81
CA SER A 174 -7.54 -4.23 14.48
C SER A 174 -8.35 -2.96 14.77
N PRO A 175 -8.38 -2.46 16.02
CA PRO A 175 -9.21 -1.33 16.42
C PRO A 175 -8.64 0.05 16.01
N GLN A 176 -7.40 0.12 15.53
CA GLN A 176 -6.69 1.39 15.34
C GLN A 176 -6.83 2.00 13.93
N SER A 177 -7.01 3.32 13.85
CA SER A 177 -6.99 4.10 12.60
C SER A 177 -6.38 5.50 12.81
N SER A 178 -5.74 6.07 11.77
CA SER A 178 -5.20 7.45 11.84
C SER A 178 -6.28 8.49 12.15
N THR A 179 -7.52 8.31 11.67
CA THR A 179 -8.62 9.25 11.95
C THR A 179 -8.96 9.28 13.45
N ALA A 180 -9.05 8.12 14.09
CA ALA A 180 -9.30 8.02 15.53
C ALA A 180 -8.16 8.66 16.34
N LEU A 181 -6.90 8.46 15.93
CA LEU A 181 -5.74 9.05 16.60
C LEU A 181 -5.69 10.57 16.47
N ARG A 182 -6.05 11.13 15.30
CA ARG A 182 -6.15 12.60 15.15
C ARG A 182 -7.23 13.20 16.04
N GLN A 183 -8.35 12.50 16.23
CA GLN A 183 -9.42 12.93 17.14
C GLN A 183 -8.97 12.89 18.61
N SER A 184 -8.21 11.89 19.02
CA SER A 184 -7.69 11.82 20.39
C SER A 184 -6.58 12.83 20.67
N LEU A 185 -5.73 13.13 19.67
CA LEU A 185 -4.63 14.10 19.80
C LEU A 185 -5.08 15.56 19.67
N GLY A 186 -6.23 15.83 19.04
CA GLY A 186 -6.82 17.17 18.89
C GLY A 186 -7.81 17.56 19.98
N ALA A 187 -7.97 16.73 21.02
CA ALA A 187 -8.83 16.98 22.18
C ALA A 187 -8.06 17.43 23.42
N GLY A 188 -6.82 17.91 23.24
CA GLY A 188 -5.94 18.44 24.30
C GLY A 188 -5.60 19.91 24.07
#